data_AF-A0A7K4BJW5-F1
#
_entry.id   AF-A0A7K4BJW5-F1
#
_cell.length_a   1.000
_cell.length_b   1.000
_cell.length_c   1.000
_cell.angle_alpha   90.00
_cell.angle_beta   90.00
_cell.angle_gamma   90.00
#
_symmetry.space_group_name_H-M   'P 1'
#
loop_
_entity.id
_entity.type
_entity.pdbx_description
1 polymer ?
#
loop_
_entity_poly.entity_id
_entity_poly.type
_entity_poly.pdbx_seq_one_letter_code
_entity_poly.pdbx_strand_id
1 'polypeptide(L)' 'MDAGVIGMGYAGMPAAALFCGCAVHYPIPLPRQPLYAGVATCPVAEALAASVLSIPVHPNVTDEERAYVARTINGVI' A
#
# COMPACT_ATOMS: atom_id res chain seq x y z
N MET A 1 -8.09 3.22 2.84
CA MET A 1 -7.28 3.61 4.01
C MET A 1 -8.24 3.66 5.18
N ASP A 2 -8.23 2.64 6.03
CA ASP A 2 -9.06 2.66 7.24
C ASP A 2 -8.51 3.75 8.16
N ALA A 3 -9.35 4.73 8.50
CA ALA A 3 -9.00 5.84 9.37
C ALA A 3 -8.59 5.35 10.78
N GLY A 4 -8.89 4.11 11.13
CA GLY A 4 -8.53 3.50 12.42
C GLY A 4 -7.04 3.24 12.64
N VAL A 5 -6.20 3.19 11.60
CA VAL A 5 -4.77 2.85 11.75
C VAL A 5 -3.87 4.09 11.87
N ILE A 6 -4.34 5.25 11.42
CA ILE A 6 -3.54 6.50 11.30
C ILE A 6 -3.17 7.11 12.67
N GLY A 7 -3.73 6.58 13.77
CA GLY A 7 -3.50 7.04 15.14
C GLY A 7 -2.68 6.09 16.03
N MET A 8 -2.36 4.87 15.57
CA MET A 8 -1.51 3.93 16.30
C MET A 8 -0.09 4.05 15.76
N GLY A 9 0.84 4.55 16.58
CA GLY A 9 2.26 4.49 16.25
C GLY A 9 2.70 3.05 16.00
N TYR A 10 3.51 2.84 14.96
CA TYR A 10 4.11 1.58 14.56
C TYR A 10 5.41 1.27 15.35
N ALA A 11 5.86 2.18 16.22
CA ALA A 11 7.07 2.02 17.02
C ALA A 11 7.01 0.81 17.97
N GLY A 12 7.94 -0.14 17.78
CA GLY A 12 8.05 -1.35 18.60
C GLY A 12 7.16 -2.52 18.17
N MET A 13 6.39 -2.37 17.09
CA MET A 13 5.55 -3.46 16.60
C MET A 13 6.32 -4.45 15.70
N PRO A 14 5.94 -5.75 15.69
CA PRO A 14 6.55 -6.75 14.81
C PRO A 14 6.28 -6.46 13.32
N ALA A 15 7.02 -7.11 12.41
CA ALA A 15 6.88 -6.95 10.94
C ALA A 15 5.44 -7.07 10.42
N ALA A 16 4.60 -7.83 11.12
CA ALA A 16 3.17 -7.94 10.84
C ALA A 16 2.40 -6.61 10.96
N ALA A 17 2.83 -5.66 11.78
CA ALA A 17 2.14 -4.38 11.97
C ALA A 17 2.40 -3.37 10.84
N LEU A 18 3.47 -3.54 10.06
CA LEU A 18 3.68 -2.75 8.85
C LEU A 18 2.50 -2.92 7.88
N PHE A 19 1.94 -4.14 7.82
CA PHE A 19 0.80 -4.47 6.98
C PHE A 19 -0.49 -3.77 7.41
N CYS A 20 -0.62 -3.33 8.67
CA CYS A 20 -1.79 -2.58 9.11
C CYS A 20 -1.90 -1.21 8.42
N GLY A 21 -0.77 -0.57 8.10
CA GLY A 21 -0.74 0.74 7.42
C GLY A 21 -0.62 0.66 5.89
N CYS A 22 -0.47 -0.54 5.33
CA CYS A 22 -0.33 -0.74 3.89
C CYS A 22 -1.68 -0.94 3.20
N ALA A 23 -1.75 -0.63 1.91
CA ALA A 23 -2.95 -0.84 1.11
C ALA A 23 -2.60 -1.01 -0.37
N VAL A 24 -3.52 -1.51 -1.18
CA VAL A 24 -3.38 -1.56 -2.64
C VAL A 24 -4.24 -0.45 -3.26
N HIS A 25 -3.61 0.44 -4.04
CA HIS A 25 -4.29 1.54 -4.74
C HIS A 25 -3.96 1.45 -6.24
N TYR A 26 -4.82 0.88 -7.09
CA TYR A 26 -6.05 0.14 -6.78
C TYR A 26 -5.94 -1.30 -7.27
N PRO A 27 -6.59 -2.28 -6.58
CA PRO A 27 -6.45 -3.69 -6.91
C PRO A 27 -7.13 -4.10 -8.22
N ILE A 28 -8.05 -3.27 -8.73
CA ILE A 28 -8.80 -3.53 -9.96
C ILE A 28 -8.64 -2.30 -10.87
N PRO A 29 -8.05 -2.46 -12.07
CA PRO A 29 -7.87 -1.36 -13.00
C PRO A 29 -9.23 -0.93 -13.58
N LEU A 30 -9.34 0.35 -13.98
CA LEU A 30 -10.60 0.93 -14.46
C LEU A 30 -11.32 0.08 -15.52
N PRO A 31 -10.68 -0.43 -16.59
CA PRO A 31 -11.40 -1.19 -17.62
C PRO A 31 -11.93 -2.57 -17.16
N ARG A 32 -11.59 -3.01 -15.95
CA ARG A 32 -12.11 -4.23 -15.32
C ARG A 32 -13.15 -3.93 -14.23
N GLN A 33 -13.40 -2.66 -13.93
CA GLN A 33 -14.48 -2.26 -13.04
C GLN A 33 -15.83 -2.51 -13.74
N PRO A 34 -16.88 -2.95 -13.03
CA PRO A 34 -18.16 -3.34 -13.64
C PRO A 34 -18.77 -2.28 -14.58
N LEU A 35 -18.67 -0.99 -14.23
CA LEU A 35 -19.22 0.10 -15.03
C LEU A 35 -18.43 0.38 -16.32
N TYR A 36 -17.15 0.01 -16.35
CA TYR A 36 -16.22 0.26 -17.45
C TYR A 36 -15.71 -1.05 -18.06
N ALA A 37 -16.43 -2.15 -17.86
CA ALA A 37 -16.04 -3.43 -18.41
C ALA A 37 -16.08 -3.39 -19.94
N GLY A 38 -14.95 -3.67 -20.58
CA GLY A 38 -14.86 -3.81 -22.04
C GLY A 38 -14.78 -2.50 -22.84
N VAL A 39 -14.66 -1.34 -22.20
CA VAL A 39 -14.46 -0.06 -22.93
C VAL A 39 -13.03 0.15 -23.44
N ALA A 40 -12.03 -0.49 -22.84
CA ALA A 40 -10.63 -0.38 -23.27
C ALA A 40 -9.79 -1.57 -22.80
N THR A 41 -8.65 -1.80 -23.46
CA THR A 41 -7.58 -2.67 -22.97
C THR A 41 -6.41 -1.82 -22.50
N CYS A 42 -6.00 -1.98 -21.25
CA CYS A 42 -4.95 -1.16 -20.63
C CYS A 42 -3.91 -2.06 -19.94
N PRO A 43 -2.98 -2.68 -20.68
CA PRO A 43 -2.07 -3.70 -20.14
C PRO A 43 -1.16 -3.16 -19.03
N VAL A 44 -0.73 -1.89 -19.12
CA VAL A 44 0.07 -1.25 -18.07
C VAL A 44 -0.75 -1.07 -16.78
N ALA A 45 -2.02 -0.65 -16.89
CA ALA A 45 -2.88 -0.51 -15.73
C ALA A 45 -3.18 -1.87 -15.08
N GLU A 46 -3.36 -2.93 -15.88
CA GLU A 46 -3.53 -4.29 -15.39
C GLU A 46 -2.28 -4.81 -14.65
N ALA A 47 -1.10 -4.60 -15.23
CA ALA A 47 0.16 -5.01 -14.60
C ALA A 47 0.36 -4.28 -13.26
N LEU A 48 0.13 -2.97 -13.21
CA LEU A 48 0.27 -2.19 -11.98
C LEU A 48 -0.73 -2.61 -10.91
N ALA A 49 -2.02 -2.78 -11.25
CA ALA A 49 -3.03 -3.21 -10.30
C ALA A 49 -2.71 -4.55 -9.61
N ALA A 50 -1.96 -5.42 -10.29
CA ALA A 50 -1.53 -6.71 -9.76
C ALA A 50 -0.23 -6.66 -8.93
N SER A 51 0.56 -5.59 -9.00
CA SER A 51 1.91 -5.54 -8.42
C SER A 51 2.15 -4.43 -7.40
N VAL A 52 1.33 -3.37 -7.37
CA VAL A 52 1.57 -2.23 -6.50
C VAL A 52 1.19 -2.50 -5.05
N LEU A 53 2.01 -1.98 -4.14
CA LEU A 53 1.73 -1.91 -2.71
C LEU A 53 2.00 -0.47 -2.24
N SER A 54 1.01 0.15 -1.61
CA SER A 54 1.17 1.43 -0.92
C SER A 54 1.69 1.19 0.50
N ILE A 55 2.71 1.95 0.88
CA ILE A 55 3.29 1.99 2.22
C ILE A 55 2.80 3.23 2.99
N PRO A 56 2.93 3.26 4.33
CA PRO A 56 2.53 4.42 5.13
C PRO A 56 3.32 5.69 4.74
N VAL A 57 2.60 6.72 4.30
CA VAL A 57 3.16 8.06 4.00
C VAL A 57 2.16 9.12 4.46
N HIS A 58 2.39 9.69 5.65
CA HIS A 58 1.57 10.76 6.22
C HIS A 58 2.34 11.54 7.31
N PRO A 59 1.88 12.74 7.72
CA PRO A 59 2.60 13.58 8.69
C PRO A 59 2.86 12.93 10.05
N ASN A 60 2.01 11.99 10.48
CA ASN A 60 2.17 11.30 11.76
C ASN A 60 3.16 10.11 11.73
N VAL A 61 3.78 9.78 10.59
CA VAL A 61 4.80 8.72 10.56
C VAL A 61 6.09 9.26 11.19
N THR A 62 6.58 8.61 12.26
CA THR A 62 7.81 9.04 12.95
C THR A 62 9.07 8.65 12.19
N ASP A 63 10.22 9.21 12.58
CA ASP A 63 11.51 8.89 11.98
C ASP A 63 11.91 7.43 12.22
N GLU A 64 11.60 6.88 13.40
CA GLU A 64 11.83 5.48 13.74
C GLU A 64 10.99 4.55 12.85
N GLU A 65 9.73 4.91 12.61
CA GLU A 65 8.79 4.15 11.77
C GLU A 65 9.22 4.21 10.30
N ARG A 66 9.64 5.37 9.80
CA ARG A 66 10.23 5.52 8.46
C ARG A 66 11.47 4.64 8.29
N ALA A 67 12.38 4.67 9.26
CA ALA A 67 13.58 3.84 9.23
C ALA A 67 13.23 2.34 9.28
N TYR A 68 12.20 1.97 10.03
CA TYR A 68 11.70 0.61 10.09
C TYR A 68 11.10 0.12 8.77
N VAL A 69 10.25 0.93 8.12
CA VAL A 69 9.69 0.64 6.79
C VAL A 69 10.82 0.42 5.79
N ALA A 70 11.80 1.35 5.74
CA ALA A 70 12.92 1.26 4.81
C ALA A 70 13.79 0.01 5.04
N ARG A 71 14.13 -0.30 6.30
CA ARG A 71 14.88 -1.52 6.64
C ARG A 71 14.12 -2.78 6.26
N THR A 72 12.82 -2.82 6.54
CA THR A 72 11.97 -3.99 6.23
C THR A 72 11.93 -4.26 4.73
N ILE A 73 11.71 -3.23 3.91
CA ILE A 73 11.69 -3.36 2.45
C ILE A 73 13.05 -3.84 1.94
N ASN A 74 14.14 -3.22 2.40
CA ASN A 74 15.50 -3.59 1.97
C ASN A 74 15.91 -5.01 2.38
N GLY A 75 15.26 -5.63 3.38
CA GLY A 75 15.54 -7.00 3.81
C GLY A 75 14.83 -8.08 2.98
N VAL A 76 13.93 -7.71 2.07
CA VAL A 76 13.19 -8.64 1.20
C VAL A 76 13.83 -8.80 -0.18
N ILE A 77 14.78 -7.92 -0.53
CA ILE A 77 15.51 -7.88 -1.81
C ILE A 77 16.90 -8.48 -1.62
#